data_AF-A0A537TIY5-F1
#
_entry.id   AF-A0A537TIY5-F1
#
_cell.length_a   1.000
_cell.length_b   1.000
_cell.length_c   1.000
_cell.angle_alpha   90.00
_cell.angle_beta   90.00
_cell.angle_gamma   90.00
#
_symmetry.space_group_name_H-M   'P 1'
#
loop_
_entity.id
_entity.type
_entity.pdbx_description
1 polymer ?
#
loop_
_entity_poly.entity_id
_entity_poly.type
_entity_poly.pdbx_seq_one_letter_code
_entity_poly.pdbx_strand_id
1 'polypeptide(L)'
;MSEFHKHAKRADGLQEYCKSCRAVIDHERYRRQHGGPRRSRVFDANRANWMRELKSGRPCADCGRTFPPAVMQWDHLPGTRKLGNLSTHFRGRSRAAIFEELAKCELVCANCHAMRTFERAGWGGWPVMDRTRID
;
A
#
# COMPACT_ATOMS: atom_id res chain seq x y z
N MET A 1 -5.26 41.82 -10.64
CA MET A 1 -5.18 41.05 -11.92
C MET A 1 -6.51 40.34 -12.13
N SER A 2 -6.98 40.16 -13.37
CA SER A 2 -8.26 39.46 -13.62
C SER A 2 -8.20 37.97 -13.25
N GLU A 3 -9.27 37.44 -12.65
CA GLU A 3 -9.45 36.02 -12.29
C GLU A 3 -9.79 35.12 -13.49
N PHE A 4 -9.94 35.70 -14.68
CA PHE A 4 -10.27 34.99 -15.91
C PHE A 4 -9.12 35.09 -16.90
N HIS A 5 -8.93 34.03 -17.71
CA HIS A 5 -8.01 34.08 -18.83
C HIS A 5 -8.61 34.92 -19.98
N LYS A 6 -7.75 35.50 -20.82
CA LYS A 6 -8.20 36.24 -22.00
C LYS A 6 -8.77 35.29 -23.06
N HIS A 7 -9.81 35.75 -23.76
CA HIS A 7 -10.40 35.07 -24.91
C HIS A 7 -10.68 36.08 -26.04
N ALA A 8 -9.73 36.20 -26.96
CA ALA A 8 -9.70 37.24 -27.99
C ALA A 8 -10.93 37.32 -28.91
N LYS A 9 -11.74 36.25 -28.99
CA LYS A 9 -12.92 36.19 -29.86
C LYS A 9 -14.24 36.60 -29.16
N ARG A 10 -14.22 36.97 -27.88
CA ARG A 10 -15.43 37.38 -27.14
C ARG A 10 -15.45 38.90 -26.94
N ALA A 11 -16.66 39.46 -26.87
CA ALA A 11 -16.86 40.91 -26.72
C ALA A 11 -16.21 41.48 -25.44
N ASP A 12 -16.23 40.72 -24.34
CA ASP A 12 -15.59 41.06 -23.06
C ASP A 12 -14.10 40.69 -23.00
N GLY A 13 -13.60 39.97 -24.01
CA GLY A 13 -12.23 39.49 -24.07
C GLY A 13 -11.86 38.46 -23.00
N LEU A 14 -12.82 37.82 -22.31
CA LEU A 14 -12.56 36.91 -21.18
C LEU A 14 -13.16 35.51 -21.37
N GLN A 15 -12.51 34.51 -20.78
CA GLN A 15 -13.02 33.15 -20.68
C GLN A 15 -14.21 33.09 -19.71
N GLU A 16 -15.13 32.15 -19.93
CA GLU A 16 -16.29 31.91 -19.05
C GLU A 16 -15.89 31.32 -17.69
N TYR A 17 -14.86 30.49 -17.66
CA TYR A 17 -14.36 29.88 -16.43
C TYR A 17 -13.18 30.69 -15.87
N CYS A 18 -13.20 30.91 -14.56
CA CYS A 18 -12.05 31.49 -13.87
C CYS A 18 -10.83 30.56 -13.97
N LYS A 19 -9.64 31.12 -13.71
CA LYS A 19 -8.35 30.42 -13.82
C LYS A 19 -8.30 29.14 -12.99
N SER A 20 -8.85 29.14 -11.77
CA SER A 20 -8.86 27.97 -10.89
C SER A 20 -9.78 26.87 -11.39
N CYS A 21 -11.01 27.20 -11.80
CA CYS A 21 -11.92 26.23 -12.41
C CYS A 21 -11.35 25.67 -13.72
N ARG A 22 -10.76 26.53 -14.56
CA ARG A 22 -10.12 26.08 -15.80
C ARG A 22 -8.97 25.12 -15.53
N ALA A 23 -8.14 25.38 -14.52
CA ALA A 23 -7.04 24.50 -14.12
C ALA A 23 -7.54 23.10 -13.70
N VAL A 24 -8.66 23.01 -12.97
CA VAL A 24 -9.28 21.73 -12.60
C VAL A 24 -9.76 20.99 -13.85
N ILE A 25 -10.51 21.65 -14.72
CA ILE A 25 -11.04 21.06 -15.96
C ILE A 25 -9.91 20.56 -16.87
N ASP A 26 -8.86 21.37 -17.05
CA ASP A 26 -7.72 21.00 -17.88
C ASP A 26 -6.93 19.83 -17.29
N HIS A 27 -6.77 19.79 -15.96
CA HIS A 27 -6.12 18.68 -15.27
C HIS A 27 -6.93 17.37 -15.38
N GLU A 28 -8.26 17.43 -15.27
CA GLU A 28 -9.13 16.26 -15.48
C GLU A 28 -9.08 15.77 -16.94
N ARG A 29 -9.16 16.69 -17.91
CA ARG A 29 -9.01 16.36 -19.34
C ARG A 29 -7.68 15.68 -19.61
N TYR A 30 -6.59 16.25 -19.08
CA TYR A 30 -5.24 15.69 -19.23
C TYR A 30 -5.17 14.27 -18.65
N ARG A 31 -5.67 14.05 -17.43
CA ARG A 31 -5.72 12.73 -16.79
C ARG A 31 -6.52 11.70 -17.58
N ARG A 32 -7.65 12.08 -18.17
CA ARG A 32 -8.47 11.16 -18.99
C ARG A 32 -7.75 10.74 -20.27
N GLN A 33 -7.10 11.70 -20.95
CA GLN A 33 -6.45 11.45 -22.23
C GLN A 33 -5.10 10.74 -22.10
N HIS A 34 -4.30 11.10 -21.09
CA HIS A 34 -2.91 10.64 -20.94
C HIS A 34 -2.71 9.68 -19.76
N GLY A 35 -3.75 9.45 -18.95
CA GLY A 35 -3.66 8.72 -17.69
C GLY A 35 -3.00 9.56 -16.58
N GLY A 36 -2.87 8.95 -15.40
CA GLY A 36 -2.02 9.49 -14.34
C GLY A 36 -0.53 9.31 -14.69
N PRO A 37 0.37 10.05 -14.02
CA PRO A 37 1.81 9.85 -14.19
C PRO A 37 2.15 8.37 -13.96
N ARG A 38 2.73 7.73 -14.99
CA ARG A 38 3.25 6.37 -14.87
C ARG A 38 4.46 6.41 -13.97
N ARG A 39 4.45 5.62 -12.90
CA ARG A 39 5.63 5.46 -12.05
C ARG A 39 6.74 4.82 -12.86
N SER A 40 7.98 5.29 -12.69
CA SER A 40 9.11 4.69 -13.38
C SER A 40 9.34 3.27 -12.85
N ARG A 41 9.75 2.36 -13.72
CA ARG A 41 10.14 0.99 -13.31
C ARG A 41 11.20 1.00 -12.22
N VAL A 42 12.09 2.00 -12.23
CA VAL A 42 13.12 2.23 -11.21
C VAL A 42 12.51 2.56 -9.86
N PHE A 43 11.50 3.44 -9.80
CA PHE A 43 10.78 3.75 -8.56
C PHE A 43 10.14 2.50 -7.97
N ASP A 44 9.47 1.69 -8.80
CA ASP A 44 8.81 0.46 -8.36
C ASP A 44 9.82 -0.60 -7.87
N ALA A 45 10.97 -0.73 -8.53
CA ALA A 45 12.06 -1.61 -8.10
C ALA A 45 12.65 -1.18 -6.75
N ASN A 46 12.98 0.12 -6.59
CA ASN A 46 13.48 0.67 -5.32
C ASN A 46 12.48 0.46 -4.18
N ARG A 47 11.20 0.61 -4.49
CA ARG A 47 10.12 0.37 -3.53
C ARG A 47 10.03 -1.10 -3.12
N ALA A 48 10.14 -2.02 -4.08
CA ALA A 48 10.15 -3.45 -3.80
C ALA A 48 11.38 -3.87 -2.97
N ASN A 49 12.56 -3.31 -3.27
CA ASN A 49 13.78 -3.52 -2.47
C ASN A 49 13.60 -3.11 -1.03
N TRP A 50 13.14 -1.86 -0.81
CA TRP A 50 12.87 -1.34 0.52
C TRP A 50 11.86 -2.21 1.29
N MET A 51 10.80 -2.70 0.65
CA MET A 51 9.84 -3.61 1.29
C MET A 51 10.44 -4.97 1.66
N ARG A 52 11.42 -5.47 0.89
CA ARG A 52 12.17 -6.70 1.22
C ARG A 52 13.11 -6.47 2.39
N GLU A 53 13.81 -5.34 2.41
CA GLU A 53 14.71 -4.94 3.50
C GLU A 53 13.99 -4.87 4.84
N LEU A 54 12.77 -4.34 4.89
CA LEU A 54 11.95 -4.28 6.11
C LEU A 54 11.66 -5.65 6.75
N LYS A 55 11.79 -6.74 5.98
CA LYS A 55 11.59 -8.11 6.43
C LYS A 55 12.91 -8.87 6.67
N SER A 56 14.01 -8.40 6.08
CA SER A 56 15.27 -9.12 6.02
C SER A 56 15.89 -9.31 7.40
N GLY A 57 16.35 -10.52 7.70
CA GLY A 57 17.04 -10.85 8.95
C GLY A 57 16.16 -10.79 10.21
N ARG A 58 14.87 -10.50 10.09
CA ARG A 58 13.93 -10.42 11.22
C ARG A 58 13.25 -11.78 11.43
N PRO A 59 13.24 -12.31 12.67
CA PRO A 59 12.60 -13.59 12.96
C PRO A 59 11.07 -13.47 12.88
N CYS A 60 10.42 -14.61 12.65
CA CYS A 60 8.98 -14.76 12.79
C CYS A 60 8.57 -14.53 14.26
N ALA A 61 7.56 -13.69 14.51
CA ALA A 61 7.06 -13.40 15.85
C ALA A 61 6.53 -14.65 16.58
N ASP A 62 6.05 -15.67 15.85
CA ASP A 62 5.48 -16.87 16.44
C ASP A 62 6.48 -18.00 16.64
N CYS A 63 7.32 -18.29 15.64
CA CYS A 63 8.22 -19.45 15.69
C CYS A 63 9.70 -19.09 15.90
N GLY A 64 10.05 -17.80 15.96
CA GLY A 64 11.42 -17.31 16.19
C GLY A 64 12.41 -17.57 15.03
N ARG A 65 12.05 -18.37 14.03
CA ARG A 65 12.92 -18.68 12.88
C ARG A 65 12.93 -17.52 11.88
N THR A 66 14.07 -17.34 11.22
CA THR A 66 14.24 -16.35 10.14
C THR A 66 14.10 -17.03 8.78
N PHE A 67 13.41 -16.38 7.84
CA PHE A 67 13.18 -16.91 6.50
C PHE A 67 13.50 -15.83 5.44
N PRO A 68 13.64 -16.22 4.15
CA PRO A 68 13.72 -15.26 3.07
C PRO A 68 12.54 -14.28 3.09
N PRO A 69 12.74 -12.98 2.77
CA PRO A 69 11.69 -11.95 2.77
C PRO A 69 10.41 -12.30 1.98
N ALA A 70 10.51 -13.20 0.99
CA ALA A 70 9.39 -13.68 0.20
C ALA A 70 8.41 -14.56 1.00
N VAL A 71 8.90 -15.25 2.05
CA VAL A 71 8.10 -16.14 2.93
C VAL A 71 7.52 -15.38 4.12
N MET A 72 8.12 -14.25 4.48
CA MET A 72 7.69 -13.44 5.61
C MET A 72 6.48 -12.56 5.26
N GLN A 73 5.49 -12.50 6.13
CA GLN A 73 4.23 -11.78 5.98
C GLN A 73 4.00 -10.82 7.14
N TRP A 74 3.38 -9.68 6.85
CA TRP A 74 2.90 -8.74 7.87
C TRP A 74 1.47 -9.16 8.23
N ASP A 75 1.29 -9.75 9.40
CA ASP A 75 -0.01 -10.15 9.95
C ASP A 75 -0.61 -9.02 10.77
N HIS A 76 -1.86 -8.64 10.51
CA HIS A 76 -2.55 -7.64 11.31
C HIS A 76 -2.90 -8.17 12.70
N LEU A 77 -2.63 -7.37 13.73
CA LEU A 77 -3.06 -7.65 15.09
C LEU A 77 -4.60 -7.57 15.21
N PRO A 78 -5.23 -8.45 16.01
CA PRO A 78 -6.68 -8.40 16.26
C PRO A 78 -7.12 -7.02 16.78
N GLY A 79 -8.34 -6.59 16.43
CA GLY A 79 -8.88 -5.30 16.86
C GLY A 79 -8.35 -4.08 16.09
N THR A 80 -7.43 -4.27 15.13
CA THR A 80 -6.97 -3.19 14.25
C THR A 80 -7.81 -3.13 12.97
N ARG A 81 -8.26 -1.92 12.58
CA ARG A 81 -9.01 -1.73 11.34
C ARG A 81 -8.08 -1.91 10.14
N LYS A 82 -8.26 -3.02 9.40
CA LYS A 82 -7.55 -3.32 8.16
C LYS A 82 -7.82 -2.24 7.11
N LEU A 83 -6.77 -1.55 6.64
CA LEU A 83 -6.89 -0.62 5.50
C LEU A 83 -6.85 -1.34 4.14
N GLY A 84 -6.46 -2.61 4.09
CA GLY A 84 -6.41 -3.45 2.89
C GLY A 84 -5.38 -4.57 2.99
N ASN A 85 -5.15 -5.31 1.90
CA ASN A 85 -4.02 -6.24 1.81
C ASN A 85 -2.71 -5.46 1.65
N LEU A 86 -1.79 -5.57 2.61
CA LEU A 86 -0.57 -4.77 2.69
C LEU A 86 0.31 -4.86 1.43
N SER A 87 0.34 -6.05 0.79
CA SER A 87 1.13 -6.29 -0.42
C SER A 87 0.70 -5.44 -1.63
N THR A 88 -0.60 -5.12 -1.75
CA THR A 88 -1.14 -4.29 -2.84
C THR A 88 -1.31 -2.84 -2.41
N HIS A 89 -1.60 -2.58 -1.14
CA HIS A 89 -1.95 -1.26 -0.63
C HIS A 89 -0.75 -0.31 -0.44
N PHE A 90 0.47 -0.85 -0.34
CA PHE A 90 1.70 -0.06 -0.14
C PHE A 90 2.26 0.60 -1.39
N ARG A 91 1.81 0.17 -2.58
CA ARG A 91 2.28 0.76 -3.84
C ARG A 91 1.90 2.23 -3.91
N GLY A 92 0.77 2.67 -3.39
CA GLY A 92 0.32 4.07 -3.47
C GLY A 92 0.80 5.02 -2.38
N ARG A 93 1.25 4.52 -1.22
CA ARG A 93 1.32 5.29 0.03
C ARG A 93 2.69 5.92 0.33
N SER A 94 2.71 6.98 1.14
CA SER A 94 3.96 7.55 1.67
C SER A 94 4.68 6.53 2.59
N ARG A 95 5.98 6.72 2.83
CA ARG A 95 6.72 5.87 3.80
C ARG A 95 6.16 5.99 5.22
N ALA A 96 5.77 7.20 5.64
CA ALA A 96 5.15 7.44 6.94
C ALA A 96 3.86 6.63 7.13
N ALA A 97 2.93 6.69 6.17
CA ALA A 97 1.70 5.92 6.20
C ALA A 97 1.92 4.39 6.18
N ILE A 98 3.05 3.93 5.65
CA ILE A 98 3.43 2.52 5.75
C ILE A 98 3.91 2.18 7.15
N PHE A 99 4.78 2.99 7.75
CA PHE A 99 5.24 2.73 9.11
C PHE A 99 4.09 2.76 10.13
N GLU A 100 3.12 3.67 9.97
CA GLU A 100 1.88 3.68 10.76
C GLU A 100 1.08 2.39 10.64
N GLU A 101 1.06 1.78 9.45
CA GLU A 101 0.37 0.51 9.24
C GLU A 101 1.18 -0.67 9.77
N LEU A 102 2.50 -0.66 9.60
CA LEU A 102 3.40 -1.67 10.14
C LEU A 102 3.37 -1.71 11.66
N ALA A 103 3.13 -0.58 12.33
CA ALA A 103 2.95 -0.52 13.78
C ALA A 103 1.72 -1.32 14.29
N LYS A 104 0.79 -1.67 13.40
CA LYS A 104 -0.40 -2.50 13.69
C LYS A 104 -0.21 -3.97 13.30
N CYS A 105 0.98 -4.32 12.85
CA CYS A 105 1.27 -5.63 12.28
C CYS A 105 2.45 -6.30 12.98
N GLU A 106 2.46 -7.63 12.94
CA GLU A 106 3.60 -8.44 13.33
C GLU A 106 4.20 -9.12 12.10
N LEU A 107 5.52 -9.32 12.11
CA LEU A 107 6.18 -10.08 11.06
C LEU A 107 6.16 -11.57 11.40
N VAL A 108 5.47 -12.37 10.61
CA VAL A 108 5.36 -13.83 10.79
C VAL A 108 5.72 -14.57 9.50
N CYS A 109 6.10 -15.84 9.58
CA CYS A 109 6.27 -16.65 8.37
C CYS A 109 4.92 -17.07 7.79
N ALA A 110 4.88 -17.45 6.51
CA ALA A 110 3.66 -17.85 5.82
C ALA A 110 2.87 -18.96 6.54
N ASN A 111 3.55 -19.93 7.15
CA ASN A 111 2.91 -21.03 7.89
C ASN A 111 2.22 -20.51 9.17
N CYS A 112 2.93 -19.72 9.98
CA CYS A 112 2.37 -19.10 11.17
C CYS A 112 1.20 -18.16 10.85
N HIS A 113 1.33 -17.36 9.79
CA HIS A 113 0.23 -16.51 9.29
C HIS A 113 -1.01 -17.32 8.89
N ALA A 114 -0.82 -18.44 8.19
CA ALA A 114 -1.92 -19.34 7.82
C ALA A 114 -2.61 -19.92 9.06
N MET A 115 -1.83 -20.42 10.03
CA MET A 115 -2.38 -20.92 11.31
C MET A 115 -3.20 -19.85 12.04
N ARG A 116 -2.66 -18.62 12.20
CA ARG A 116 -3.40 -17.49 12.78
C ARG A 116 -4.72 -17.24 12.05
N THR A 117 -4.71 -17.29 10.72
CA THR A 117 -5.92 -17.08 9.91
C THR A 117 -6.97 -18.16 10.19
N PHE A 118 -6.57 -19.43 10.21
CA PHE A 118 -7.48 -20.55 10.52
C PHE A 118 -8.03 -20.46 11.95
N GLU A 119 -7.18 -20.19 12.93
CA GLU A 119 -7.56 -20.01 14.34
C GLU A 119 -8.59 -18.87 14.49
N ARG A 120 -8.31 -17.69 13.90
CA ARG A 120 -9.20 -16.52 13.94
C ARG A 120 -10.52 -16.73 13.23
N ALA A 121 -10.55 -17.57 12.19
CA ALA A 121 -11.77 -17.90 11.48
C ALA A 121 -12.67 -18.89 12.24
N GLY A 122 -12.22 -19.42 13.39
CA GLY A 122 -12.96 -20.42 14.16
C GLY A 122 -12.80 -21.86 13.65
N TRP A 123 -11.82 -22.11 12.79
CA TRP A 123 -11.55 -23.44 12.21
C TRP A 123 -10.58 -24.26 13.09
N GLY A 124 -10.31 -23.81 14.33
CA GLY A 124 -9.31 -24.34 15.25
C GLY A 124 -9.55 -25.76 15.80
N GLY A 125 -10.45 -26.53 15.18
CA GLY A 125 -10.70 -27.93 15.53
C GLY A 125 -9.73 -28.93 14.89
N TRP A 126 -8.75 -28.47 14.10
CA TRP A 126 -7.75 -29.37 13.52
C TRP A 126 -6.67 -29.70 14.56
N PRO A 127 -6.43 -30.98 14.92
CA PRO A 127 -5.35 -31.34 15.83
C PRO A 127 -4.02 -30.99 15.16
N VAL A 128 -3.42 -29.88 15.59
CA VAL A 128 -2.10 -29.46 15.12
C VAL A 128 -1.10 -30.35 15.85
N MET A 129 -0.51 -31.31 15.13
CA MET A 129 0.59 -32.13 15.65
C MET A 129 1.70 -31.19 16.16
N ASP A 130 2.10 -31.44 17.40
CA ASP A 130 3.26 -30.91 18.13
C ASP A 130 4.23 -30.05 17.30
N ARG A 131 4.29 -28.74 17.63
CA ARG A 131 5.16 -27.74 16.97
C ARG A 131 6.66 -27.92 17.29
N THR A 132 7.07 -28.96 18.02
CA THR A 132 8.46 -29.11 18.49
C THR A 132 9.38 -29.98 17.62
N ARG A 133 8.91 -30.61 16.53
CA ARG A 133 9.77 -31.48 15.69
C ARG A 133 9.55 -31.28 14.20
N ILE A 134 10.35 -30.38 13.63
CA ILE A 134 10.81 -30.49 12.24
C ILE A 134 12.30 -30.20 12.30
N ASP A 135 13.01 -31.25 12.69
CA ASP A 135 14.43 -31.50 12.55
C ASP A 135 14.80 -31.85 11.09
#